data_AF-A0A286R7T6-F1
#
_entry.id   AF-A0A286R7T6-F1
#
_cell.length_a   1.000
_cell.length_b   1.000
_cell.length_c   1.000
_cell.angle_alpha   90.00
_cell.angle_beta   90.00
_cell.angle_gamma   90.00
#
_symmetry.space_group_name_H-M   'P 1'
#
loop_
_entity.id
_entity.type
_entity.pdbx_description
1 polymer ?
#
loop_
_entity_poly.entity_id
_entity_poly.type
_entity_poly.pdbx_seq_one_letter_code
_entity_poly.pdbx_strand_id
1 'polypeptide(L)'
;MAKKEENNSREINHLNSMLAAVMNYLTDETVEEIDFDYLLDSTEGLRQWWNEYEERHKKEIAKEIKQSLEGLSLKELQQIKKQITP
;
A
#
# COMPACT_ATOMS: atom_id res chain seq x y z
N MET A 1 -8.22 -22.85 -18.73
CA MET A 1 -8.10 -21.45 -19.20
C MET A 1 -9.31 -20.62 -18.74
N ALA A 2 -10.55 -21.01 -19.05
CA ALA A 2 -11.78 -20.31 -18.61
C ALA A 2 -11.88 -19.94 -17.11
N LYS A 3 -11.47 -20.84 -16.20
CA LYS A 3 -11.54 -20.61 -14.74
C LYS A 3 -10.62 -19.49 -14.23
N LYS A 4 -9.51 -19.19 -14.94
CA LYS A 4 -8.57 -18.12 -14.57
C LYS A 4 -9.12 -16.76 -14.99
N GLU A 5 -9.74 -16.69 -16.16
CA GLU A 5 -10.39 -15.47 -16.68
C GLU A 5 -11.59 -15.07 -15.82
N GLU A 6 -12.40 -16.04 -15.39
CA GLU A 6 -13.52 -15.81 -14.48
C GLU A 6 -13.06 -15.28 -13.11
N ASN A 7 -11.94 -15.80 -12.59
CA ASN A 7 -11.38 -15.34 -11.31
C ASN A 7 -10.84 -13.90 -11.41
N ASN A 8 -10.12 -13.59 -12.49
CA ASN A 8 -9.64 -12.22 -12.75
C ASN A 8 -10.80 -11.22 -12.89
N SER A 9 -11.89 -11.62 -13.56
CA SER A 9 -13.05 -10.73 -13.71
C SER A 9 -13.72 -10.44 -12.36
N ARG A 10 -13.82 -11.43 -11.47
CA ARG A 10 -14.34 -11.22 -10.10
C ARG A 10 -13.45 -10.27 -9.29
N GLU A 11 -12.13 -10.44 -9.37
CA GLU A 11 -11.17 -9.59 -8.69
C GLU A 11 -11.24 -8.13 -9.19
N ILE A 12 -11.29 -7.92 -10.51
CA ILE A 12 -11.49 -6.60 -11.10
C ILE A 12 -12.80 -5.96 -10.65
N ASN A 13 -13.90 -6.73 -10.63
CA ASN A 13 -15.18 -6.22 -10.16
C ASN A 13 -15.15 -5.83 -8.67
N HIS A 14 -14.45 -6.61 -7.84
CA HIS A 14 -14.26 -6.28 -6.43
C HIS A 14 -13.44 -5.00 -6.26
N LEU A 15 -12.32 -4.86 -6.98
CA LEU A 15 -11.50 -3.64 -6.98
C LEU A 15 -12.29 -2.41 -7.46
N ASN A 16 -13.09 -2.55 -8.53
CA ASN A 16 -13.96 -1.48 -9.02
C ASN A 16 -15.00 -1.07 -7.97
N SER A 17 -15.53 -2.02 -7.21
CA SER A 17 -16.50 -1.76 -6.13
C SER A 17 -15.85 -1.00 -4.98
N MET A 18 -14.64 -1.40 -4.56
CA MET A 18 -13.88 -0.65 -3.55
C MET A 18 -13.54 0.77 -4.02
N LEU A 19 -13.11 0.94 -5.27
CA LEU A 19 -12.86 2.27 -5.84
C LEU A 19 -14.11 3.14 -5.85
N ALA A 20 -15.27 2.59 -6.22
CA ALA A 20 -16.53 3.32 -6.20
C ALA A 20 -16.90 3.77 -4.77
N ALA A 21 -16.74 2.90 -3.77
CA ALA A 21 -17.00 3.25 -2.37
C ALA A 21 -16.07 4.37 -1.87
N VAL A 22 -14.79 4.29 -2.18
CA VAL A 22 -13.81 5.34 -1.86
C VAL A 22 -14.18 6.65 -2.53
N MET A 23 -14.48 6.64 -3.83
CA MET A 23 -14.87 7.84 -4.56
C MET A 23 -16.14 8.47 -3.98
N ASN A 24 -17.16 7.66 -3.66
CA ASN A 24 -18.39 8.15 -3.04
C ASN A 24 -18.13 8.88 -1.72
N TYR A 25 -17.29 8.31 -0.85
CA TYR A 25 -16.92 8.94 0.42
C TYR A 25 -16.14 10.24 0.22
N LEU A 26 -15.16 10.25 -0.70
CA LEU A 26 -14.33 11.44 -0.97
C LEU A 26 -15.11 12.59 -1.63
N THR A 27 -16.18 12.28 -2.35
CA THR A 27 -17.05 13.28 -3.00
C THR A 27 -18.24 13.68 -2.14
N ASP A 28 -18.39 13.12 -0.95
CA ASP A 28 -19.46 13.48 -0.03
C ASP A 28 -19.18 14.88 0.54
N GLU A 29 -19.97 15.86 0.10
CA GLU A 29 -19.85 17.26 0.53
C GLU A 29 -20.12 17.45 2.04
N THR A 30 -20.66 16.45 2.73
CA THR A 30 -20.85 16.47 4.19
C THR A 30 -19.60 16.06 4.97
N VAL A 31 -18.63 15.44 4.31
CA VAL A 31 -17.35 15.04 4.90
C VAL A 31 -16.39 16.24 4.85
N GLU A 32 -16.26 16.94 5.98
CA GLU A 32 -15.33 18.07 6.10
C GLU A 32 -13.86 17.60 6.23
N GLU A 33 -13.64 16.46 6.89
CA GLU A 33 -12.32 15.85 7.09
C GLU A 33 -12.40 14.35 6.78
N ILE A 34 -11.41 13.86 6.03
CA ILE A 34 -11.33 12.45 5.67
C ILE A 34 -10.97 11.66 6.93
N ASP A 35 -11.93 10.89 7.43
CA ASP A 35 -11.69 9.84 8.42
C ASP A 35 -11.24 8.58 7.69
N PHE A 36 -9.92 8.39 7.66
CA PHE A 36 -9.31 7.28 6.95
C PHE A 36 -9.67 5.93 7.58
N ASP A 37 -9.80 5.85 8.91
CA ASP A 37 -10.14 4.60 9.59
C ASP A 37 -11.59 4.21 9.30
N TYR A 38 -12.51 5.17 9.34
CA TYR A 38 -13.89 4.93 8.91
C TYR A 38 -13.94 4.45 7.47
N LEU A 39 -13.24 5.10 6.53
CA LEU A 39 -13.21 4.70 5.12
C LEU A 39 -12.73 3.26 4.92
N LEU A 40 -11.66 2.87 5.63
CA LEU A 40 -11.12 1.50 5.59
C LEU A 40 -12.10 0.47 6.15
N ASP A 41 -12.84 0.81 7.21
CA ASP A 41 -13.78 -0.10 7.88
C ASP A 41 -15.16 -0.14 7.22
N SER A 42 -15.58 0.94 6.57
CA SER A 42 -16.86 1.06 5.87
C SER A 42 -16.83 0.44 4.47
N THR A 43 -15.64 0.11 3.95
CA THR A 43 -15.46 -0.43 2.60
C THR A 43 -14.97 -1.87 2.67
N GLU A 44 -15.83 -2.82 2.27
CA GLU A 44 -15.50 -4.25 2.29
C GLU A 44 -14.22 -4.54 1.49
N GLY A 45 -13.26 -5.22 2.13
CA GLY A 45 -11.98 -5.62 1.53
C GLY A 45 -10.89 -4.54 1.55
N LEU A 46 -11.22 -3.27 1.80
CA LEU A 46 -10.26 -2.16 1.65
C LEU A 46 -9.14 -2.21 2.70
N ARG A 47 -9.46 -2.47 3.97
CA ARG A 47 -8.44 -2.60 5.02
C ARG A 47 -7.47 -3.75 4.75
N GLN A 48 -7.96 -4.90 4.31
CA GLN A 48 -7.11 -6.03 3.97
C GLN A 48 -6.20 -5.67 2.79
N TRP A 49 -6.77 -5.12 1.72
CA TRP A 49 -6.01 -4.70 0.55
C TRP A 49 -4.92 -3.68 0.90
N TRP A 50 -5.25 -2.71 1.75
CA TRP A 50 -4.31 -1.69 2.24
C TRP A 50 -3.16 -2.31 3.03
N ASN A 51 -3.45 -3.18 3.99
CA ASN A 51 -2.43 -3.86 4.79
C ASN A 51 -1.49 -4.69 3.91
N GLU A 52 -2.02 -5.42 2.93
CA GLU A 52 -1.20 -6.18 2.00
C GLU A 52 -0.33 -5.30 1.11
N TYR A 53 -0.85 -4.14 0.67
CA TYR A 53 -0.08 -3.16 -0.07
C TYR A 53 1.07 -2.60 0.76
N GLU A 54 0.82 -2.17 2.00
CA GLU A 54 1.87 -1.69 2.91
C GLU A 54 2.95 -2.74 3.13
N GLU A 55 2.58 -4.00 3.35
CA GLU A 55 3.54 -5.07 3.58
C GLU A 55 4.38 -5.41 2.34
N ARG A 56 3.78 -5.38 1.14
CA ARG A 56 4.54 -5.52 -0.11
C ARG A 56 5.50 -4.35 -0.30
N HIS A 57 5.02 -3.14 -0.11
CA HIS A 57 5.80 -1.92 -0.30
C HIS A 57 6.97 -1.83 0.71
N LYS A 58 6.77 -2.20 1.98
CA LYS A 58 7.85 -2.32 2.97
C LYS A 58 8.94 -3.29 2.52
N LYS A 59 8.55 -4.44 1.97
CA LYS A 59 9.50 -5.46 1.48
C LYS A 59 10.27 -4.98 0.25
N GLU A 60 9.60 -4.27 -0.67
CA GLU A 60 10.22 -3.67 -1.84
C GLU A 60 11.25 -2.61 -1.45
N ILE A 61 10.86 -1.67 -0.59
CA ILE A 61 11.77 -0.65 -0.04
C ILE A 61 12.95 -1.30 0.68
N ALA A 62 12.72 -2.29 1.55
CA ALA A 62 13.80 -2.96 2.26
C ALA A 62 14.79 -3.65 1.30
N LYS A 63 14.28 -4.24 0.21
CA LYS A 63 15.09 -4.85 -0.83
C LYS A 63 15.92 -3.80 -1.57
N GLU A 64 15.31 -2.68 -1.96
CA GLU A 64 15.99 -1.57 -2.63
C GLU A 64 17.06 -0.93 -1.75
N ILE A 65 16.77 -0.73 -0.47
CA ILE A 65 17.75 -0.27 0.52
C ILE A 65 18.92 -1.25 0.58
N LYS A 66 18.64 -2.55 0.73
CA LYS A 66 19.70 -3.57 0.81
C LYS A 66 20.59 -3.56 -0.43
N GLN A 67 20.00 -3.53 -1.62
CA GLN A 67 20.73 -3.45 -2.89
C GLN A 67 21.57 -2.17 -2.97
N SER A 68 21.03 -1.04 -2.52
CA SER A 68 21.73 0.24 -2.50
C SER A 68 22.92 0.24 -1.53
N LEU A 69 22.76 -0.41 -0.36
CA LEU A 69 23.82 -0.52 0.65
C LEU A 69 24.95 -1.47 0.23
N GLU A 70 24.67 -2.52 -0.56
CA GLU A 70 25.69 -3.46 -1.06
C GLU A 70 26.75 -2.77 -1.93
N GLY A 71 26.42 -1.65 -2.57
CA GLY A 71 27.34 -0.88 -3.42
C GLY A 71 28.21 0.14 -2.66
N LEU A 72 27.99 0.35 -1.37
CA LEU A 72 28.67 1.40 -0.60
C LEU A 72 29.96 0.91 0.05
N SER A 73 30.94 1.82 0.15
CA SER A 73 32.16 1.56 0.92
C SER A 73 31.87 1.57 2.43
N LEU A 74 32.78 0.96 3.21
CA LEU A 74 32.70 0.95 4.67
C LEU A 74 32.57 2.38 5.26
N LYS A 75 33.25 3.37 4.68
CA LYS A 75 33.22 4.76 5.14
C LYS A 75 31.84 5.39 4.95
N GLU A 76 31.21 5.14 3.82
CA GLU A 76 29.85 5.62 3.51
C GLU A 76 28.81 4.94 4.40
N LEU A 77 28.94 3.61 4.59
CA LEU A 77 28.11 2.86 5.53
C LEU A 77 28.24 3.39 6.98
N GLN A 78 29.45 3.74 7.40
CA GLN A 78 29.69 4.35 8.72
C GLN A 78 29.07 5.75 8.84
N GLN A 79 29.08 6.56 7.77
CA GLN A 79 28.42 7.87 7.76
C GLN A 79 26.91 7.72 7.89
N ILE A 80 26.30 6.80 7.14
CA ILE A 80 24.86 6.49 7.24
C ILE A 80 24.51 6.02 8.65
N LYS A 81 25.29 5.09 9.23
CA LYS A 81 25.07 4.59 10.59
C LYS A 81 25.03 5.72 11.63
N LYS A 82 25.92 6.72 11.50
CA LYS A 82 25.97 7.87 12.42
C LYS A 82 24.76 8.80 12.32
N GLN A 83 24.06 8.82 11.18
CA GLN A 83 22.88 9.69 10.98
C GLN A 83 21.60 9.08 11.58
N ILE A 84 21.52 7.75 11.65
CA ILE A 84 20.31 7.03 12.08
C ILE A 84 20.40 6.43 13.49
N THR A 85 21.60 6.44 14.09
CA THR A 85 21.78 5.99 15.48
C THR A 85 21.77 7.23 16.38
N PRO A 86 20.83 7.36 17.33
CA PRO A 86 20.82 8.45 18.30
C PRO A 86 22.05 8.43 19.24
#